data_AF-A0AAN9R2Q9-F1
#
_entry.id   AF-A0AAN9R2Q9-F1
#
_cell.length_a   1.000
_cell.length_b   1.000
_cell.length_c   1.000
_cell.angle_alpha   90.00
_cell.angle_beta   90.00
_cell.angle_gamma   90.00
#
_symmetry.space_group_name_H-M   'P 1'
#
loop_
_entity.id
_entity.type
_entity.pdbx_description
1 polymer ?
#
loop_
_entity_poly.entity_id
_entity_poly.type
_entity_poly.pdbx_seq_one_letter_code
_entity_poly.pdbx_strand_id
1 'polypeptide(L)'
;MVGNINKWVKVTNLRRRYRVSSIENFFSSSSSFVVSHLTFLFHQSSVCTETMTSSSASSLKSLSKIACNRLQKELMEWQVNPPAGFNHKLTDNIQRWIIEVNGAPGTLYVNETYQLQVDFPEHYPMEAPQVIFLHPAPLHPHVYSNGHICLDILYDSWSPAMTVSSICISILSMLSSSTAKQRPEDNDRYVKNCRNGRSPKETRWWFHDDKV
;
A
#
# COMPACT_ATOMS: atom_id res chain seq x y z
N MET A 1 5.03 -5.36 -57.40
CA MET A 1 5.77 -6.37 -56.63
C MET A 1 6.11 -5.78 -55.27
N VAL A 2 5.64 -6.47 -54.24
CA VAL A 2 6.09 -6.56 -52.84
C VAL A 2 7.24 -5.63 -52.38
N GLY A 3 7.01 -4.93 -51.26
CA GLY A 3 7.94 -5.02 -50.12
C GLY A 3 8.51 -3.74 -49.52
N ASN A 4 8.04 -3.45 -48.30
CA ASN A 4 8.84 -3.49 -47.06
C ASN A 4 9.27 -2.21 -46.29
N ILE A 5 8.69 -2.12 -45.08
CA ILE A 5 9.29 -2.00 -43.73
C ILE A 5 9.81 -0.63 -43.24
N ASN A 6 9.09 -0.15 -42.22
CA ASN A 6 9.53 0.38 -40.92
C ASN A 6 10.96 0.96 -40.80
N LYS A 7 11.05 2.27 -40.60
CA LYS A 7 12.21 2.91 -39.95
C LYS A 7 11.93 3.09 -38.45
N TRP A 8 12.44 2.15 -37.66
CA TRP A 8 12.72 2.33 -36.23
C TRP A 8 14.19 2.72 -36.10
N VAL A 9 14.46 3.89 -35.49
CA VAL A 9 15.82 4.28 -35.10
C VAL A 9 16.07 3.79 -33.67
N LYS A 10 17.00 2.86 -33.55
CA LYS A 10 17.61 2.40 -32.30
C LYS A 10 18.46 3.52 -31.70
N VAL A 11 18.36 3.75 -30.39
CA VAL A 11 19.50 4.22 -29.58
C VAL A 11 19.57 3.39 -28.30
N THR A 12 20.79 2.96 -28.04
CA THR A 12 21.25 1.91 -27.13
C THR A 12 21.57 2.42 -25.73
N ASN A 13 21.20 1.62 -24.72
CA ASN A 13 22.00 1.15 -23.58
C ASN A 13 23.07 2.10 -22.98
N LEU A 14 22.86 2.57 -21.74
CA LEU A 14 23.95 2.98 -20.84
C LEU A 14 23.66 2.54 -19.39
N ARG A 15 23.97 1.28 -19.09
CA ARG A 15 24.17 0.75 -17.73
C ARG A 15 25.48 1.34 -17.18
N ARG A 16 25.42 2.18 -16.14
CA ARG A 16 26.59 2.41 -15.26
C ARG A 16 26.47 1.52 -14.03
N ARG A 17 27.49 0.66 -13.87
CA ARG A 17 27.74 -0.18 -12.69
C ARG A 17 28.15 0.71 -11.52
N TYR A 18 27.59 0.46 -10.35
CA TYR A 18 28.33 0.59 -9.09
C TYR A 18 28.50 -0.81 -8.50
N ARG A 19 29.77 -1.12 -8.21
CA ARG A 19 30.28 -2.35 -7.62
C ARG A 19 30.35 -2.12 -6.11
N VAL A 20 29.67 -2.95 -5.32
CA VAL A 20 30.04 -3.13 -3.91
C VAL A 20 30.21 -4.63 -3.69
N SER A 21 31.38 -4.95 -3.16
CA SER A 21 31.97 -6.26 -2.92
C SER A 21 31.37 -6.99 -1.73
N SER A 22 31.40 -8.32 -1.81
CA SER A 22 31.24 -9.35 -0.77
C SER A 22 31.13 -8.89 0.69
N ILE A 23 30.05 -9.32 1.34
CA ILE A 23 30.11 -10.01 2.64
C ILE A 23 29.17 -11.22 2.53
N GLU A 24 29.76 -12.40 2.37
CA GLU A 24 29.12 -13.67 2.72
C GLU A 24 29.23 -13.89 4.23
N ASN A 25 28.33 -14.73 4.76
CA ASN A 25 28.22 -15.28 6.12
C ASN A 25 27.30 -14.54 7.10
N PHE A 26 26.05 -15.02 7.19
CA PHE A 26 25.62 -15.74 8.40
C PHE A 26 24.32 -16.54 8.10
N PHE A 27 24.48 -17.79 7.68
CA PHE A 27 23.45 -18.82 7.88
C PHE A 27 23.71 -19.45 9.24
N SER A 28 22.82 -19.23 10.20
CA SER A 28 22.47 -20.21 11.25
C SER A 28 21.53 -19.56 12.27
N SER A 29 20.23 -19.83 12.15
CA SER A 29 19.35 -20.17 13.28
C SER A 29 17.96 -20.52 12.74
N SER A 30 17.86 -21.66 12.06
CA SER A 30 16.60 -22.26 11.64
C SER A 30 16.08 -23.20 12.74
N SER A 31 15.12 -22.73 13.53
CA SER A 31 14.25 -23.61 14.34
C SER A 31 13.12 -22.86 15.05
N SER A 32 13.28 -21.56 15.33
CA SER A 32 12.22 -20.74 15.96
C SER A 32 11.19 -20.16 14.98
N PHE A 33 11.56 -19.93 13.72
CA PHE A 33 10.67 -19.35 12.70
C PHE A 33 9.54 -20.30 12.27
N VAL A 34 9.81 -21.60 12.20
CA VAL A 34 8.82 -22.62 11.78
C VAL A 34 7.75 -22.88 12.85
N VAL A 35 8.11 -22.79 14.13
CA VAL A 35 7.17 -22.98 15.24
C VAL A 35 6.19 -21.82 15.34
N SER A 36 6.64 -20.59 15.07
CA SER A 36 5.76 -19.40 14.98
C SER A 36 4.82 -19.47 13.78
N HIS A 37 5.28 -19.98 12.63
CA HIS A 37 4.45 -20.18 11.44
C HIS A 37 3.30 -21.18 11.66
N LEU A 38 3.56 -22.31 12.33
CA LEU A 38 2.56 -23.38 12.52
C LEU A 38 1.52 -23.06 13.61
N THR A 39 1.92 -22.40 14.70
CA THR A 39 0.96 -21.92 15.71
C THR A 39 0.07 -20.80 15.18
N PHE A 40 0.58 -19.97 14.27
CA PHE A 40 -0.16 -18.85 13.68
C PHE A 40 -1.16 -19.25 12.59
N LEU A 41 -0.84 -20.25 11.75
CA LEU A 41 -1.79 -20.80 10.78
C LEU A 41 -3.02 -21.43 11.45
N PHE A 42 -2.83 -22.07 12.60
CA PHE A 42 -3.92 -22.60 13.41
C PHE A 42 -4.80 -21.49 14.01
N HIS A 43 -4.19 -20.39 14.47
CA HIS A 43 -4.94 -19.26 15.02
C HIS A 43 -5.76 -18.53 13.93
N GLN A 44 -5.18 -18.25 12.76
CA GLN A 44 -5.87 -17.56 11.66
C GLN A 44 -6.99 -18.39 11.01
N SER A 45 -6.87 -19.72 10.99
CA SER A 45 -7.95 -20.60 10.53
C SER A 45 -9.18 -20.51 11.44
N SER A 46 -8.96 -20.30 12.75
CA SER A 46 -10.01 -20.14 13.76
C SER A 46 -10.76 -18.80 13.65
N VAL A 47 -10.07 -17.74 13.20
CA VAL A 47 -10.65 -16.39 13.07
C VAL A 47 -11.68 -16.30 11.95
N CYS A 48 -11.55 -17.05 10.84
CA CYS A 48 -12.59 -17.07 9.81
C CYS A 48 -13.83 -17.95 10.22
N THR A 49 -13.85 -18.59 11.40
CA THR A 49 -14.93 -19.53 11.82
C THR A 49 -15.78 -19.11 13.03
N GLU A 50 -15.48 -18.03 13.74
CA GLU A 50 -16.30 -17.60 14.89
C GLU A 50 -17.01 -16.27 14.62
N THR A 51 -18.27 -16.34 14.19
CA THR A 51 -19.21 -15.21 14.26
C THR A 51 -20.51 -15.66 14.92
N MET A 52 -20.55 -15.62 16.26
CA MET A 52 -21.77 -15.50 17.05
C MET A 52 -21.45 -14.76 18.35
N THR A 53 -21.70 -13.44 18.37
CA THR A 53 -22.39 -12.67 19.42
C THR A 53 -21.93 -11.20 19.44
N SER A 54 -22.93 -10.34 19.62
CA SER A 54 -22.92 -8.89 19.50
C SER A 54 -22.14 -8.16 20.59
N SER A 55 -21.44 -7.08 20.25
CA SER A 55 -21.56 -5.80 20.97
C SER A 55 -20.88 -4.66 20.19
N SER A 56 -21.36 -3.45 20.47
CA SER A 56 -21.26 -2.22 19.71
C SER A 56 -19.89 -1.52 19.72
N ALA A 57 -19.29 -1.41 18.54
CA ALA A 57 -18.41 -0.34 18.09
C ALA A 57 -18.52 -0.28 16.55
N SER A 58 -18.42 0.91 15.93
CA SER A 58 -18.70 1.21 14.51
C SER A 58 -18.52 0.01 13.56
N SER A 59 -19.64 -0.50 13.04
CA SER A 59 -19.78 -1.74 12.26
C SER A 59 -18.85 -1.78 11.04
N LEU A 60 -17.62 -2.27 11.22
CA LEU A 60 -16.91 -2.91 10.12
C LEU A 60 -17.68 -4.20 9.82
N LYS A 61 -18.29 -4.27 8.64
CA LYS A 61 -18.98 -5.48 8.18
C LYS A 61 -17.95 -6.61 8.08
N SER A 62 -18.34 -7.82 8.46
CA SER A 62 -17.42 -8.98 8.40
C SER A 62 -16.96 -9.22 6.97
N LEU A 63 -15.70 -9.65 6.77
CA LEU A 63 -15.20 -10.00 5.44
C LEU A 63 -16.01 -11.15 4.83
N SER A 64 -16.23 -11.06 3.52
CA SER A 64 -16.68 -12.23 2.76
C SER A 64 -15.61 -13.34 2.78
N LYS A 65 -16.02 -14.59 2.54
CA LYS A 65 -15.09 -15.73 2.45
C LYS A 65 -14.03 -15.53 1.35
N ILE A 66 -14.41 -14.89 0.24
CA ILE A 66 -13.49 -14.54 -0.85
C ILE A 66 -12.44 -13.55 -0.34
N ALA A 67 -12.87 -12.53 0.41
CA ALA A 67 -11.98 -11.56 1.02
C ALA A 67 -11.04 -12.20 2.06
N CYS A 68 -11.53 -13.04 3.00
CA CYS A 68 -10.69 -13.76 3.98
C CYS A 68 -9.57 -14.53 3.26
N ASN A 69 -9.94 -15.34 2.26
CA ASN A 69 -9.00 -16.16 1.50
C ASN A 69 -7.99 -15.32 0.70
N ARG A 70 -8.44 -14.20 0.11
CA ARG A 70 -7.55 -13.30 -0.64
C ARG A 70 -6.53 -12.64 0.28
N LEU A 71 -6.98 -12.11 1.43
CA LEU A 71 -6.09 -11.44 2.39
C LEU A 71 -5.09 -12.38 3.02
N GLN A 72 -5.48 -13.60 3.35
CA GLN A 72 -4.56 -14.61 3.84
C GLN A 72 -3.44 -14.89 2.83
N LYS A 73 -3.77 -15.02 1.54
CA LYS A 73 -2.77 -15.22 0.48
C LYS A 73 -1.82 -14.02 0.36
N GLU A 74 -2.35 -12.80 0.39
CA GLU A 74 -1.50 -11.60 0.32
C GLU A 74 -0.62 -11.45 1.55
N LEU A 75 -1.12 -11.78 2.75
CA LEU A 75 -0.34 -11.73 3.98
C LEU A 75 0.80 -12.76 3.95
N MET A 76 0.53 -13.99 3.47
CA MET A 76 1.56 -15.00 3.29
C MET A 76 2.63 -14.54 2.29
N GLU A 77 2.22 -14.02 1.13
CA GLU A 77 3.16 -13.49 0.13
C GLU A 77 3.99 -12.33 0.68
N TRP A 78 3.37 -11.44 1.45
CA TRP A 78 4.06 -10.32 2.09
C TRP A 78 5.12 -10.79 3.09
N GLN A 79 4.82 -11.83 3.87
CA GLN A 79 5.77 -12.40 4.84
C GLN A 79 6.97 -13.05 4.15
N VAL A 80 6.76 -13.66 2.99
CA VAL A 80 7.83 -14.29 2.20
C VAL A 80 8.62 -13.25 1.42
N ASN A 81 7.95 -12.28 0.80
CA ASN A 81 8.51 -11.28 -0.10
C ASN A 81 8.01 -9.87 0.24
N PRO A 82 8.47 -9.26 1.34
CA PRO A 82 8.05 -7.91 1.70
C PRO A 82 8.58 -6.90 0.67
N PRO A 83 7.77 -5.90 0.26
CA PRO A 83 8.23 -4.86 -0.65
C PRO A 83 9.34 -4.03 0.00
N ALA A 84 10.38 -3.71 -0.77
CA ALA A 84 11.52 -2.96 -0.28
C ALA A 84 11.10 -1.59 0.29
N GLY A 85 11.63 -1.24 1.46
CA GLY A 85 11.29 0.01 2.15
C GLY A 85 10.06 -0.07 3.07
N PHE A 86 9.43 -1.24 3.19
CA PHE A 86 8.27 -1.45 4.06
C PHE A 86 8.55 -2.45 5.17
N ASN A 87 8.17 -2.12 6.40
CA ASN A 87 8.13 -3.05 7.52
C ASN A 87 6.67 -3.33 7.88
N HIS A 88 6.29 -4.61 7.93
CA HIS A 88 4.95 -5.00 8.37
C HIS A 88 4.86 -4.95 9.90
N LYS A 89 3.91 -4.18 10.44
CA LYS A 89 3.54 -4.30 11.85
C LYS A 89 2.40 -5.30 11.93
N LEU A 90 2.60 -6.38 12.68
CA LEU A 90 1.57 -7.39 12.93
C LEU A 90 0.34 -6.69 13.52
N THR A 91 -0.83 -6.92 12.91
CA THR A 91 -2.12 -6.52 13.45
C THR A 91 -2.95 -7.76 13.79
N ASP A 92 -3.65 -7.73 14.91
CA ASP A 92 -4.52 -8.83 15.35
C ASP A 92 -5.77 -8.96 14.47
N ASN A 93 -6.11 -7.90 13.73
CA ASN A 93 -7.28 -7.83 12.87
C ASN A 93 -6.88 -7.88 11.39
N ILE A 94 -7.24 -8.96 10.70
CA ILE A 94 -6.99 -9.14 9.26
C ILE A 94 -7.68 -8.08 8.37
N GLN A 95 -8.72 -7.40 8.86
CA GLN A 95 -9.43 -6.33 8.16
C GLN A 95 -8.70 -4.98 8.16
N ARG A 96 -7.69 -4.81 9.01
CA ARG A 96 -6.91 -3.57 9.10
C ARG A 96 -5.43 -3.88 9.19
N TRP A 97 -4.65 -3.39 8.23
CA TRP A 97 -3.18 -3.50 8.29
C TRP A 97 -2.57 -2.14 8.59
N ILE A 98 -1.54 -2.15 9.45
CA ILE A 98 -0.66 -1.00 9.68
C ILE A 98 0.70 -1.31 9.07
N ILE A 99 1.09 -0.52 8.08
CA ILE A 99 2.31 -0.73 7.31
C ILE A 99 3.23 0.46 7.53
N GLU A 100 4.47 0.20 7.92
CA GLU A 100 5.49 1.25 8.03
C GLU A 100 6.15 1.49 6.67
N VAL A 101 6.32 2.75 6.31
CA VAL A 101 6.89 3.21 5.04
C VAL A 101 8.11 4.05 5.32
N ASN A 102 9.26 3.60 4.84
CA ASN A 102 10.50 4.37 4.91
C ASN A 102 10.72 5.11 3.60
N GLY A 103 11.01 6.41 3.67
CA GLY A 103 11.30 7.20 2.48
C GLY A 103 12.56 6.69 1.77
N ALA A 104 12.49 6.62 0.44
CA ALA A 104 13.55 6.02 -0.36
C ALA A 104 14.82 6.90 -0.35
N PRO A 105 16.02 6.29 -0.43
CA PRO A 105 17.28 7.02 -0.57
C PRO A 105 17.27 7.96 -1.80
N GLY A 106 17.84 9.15 -1.64
CA GLY A 106 17.92 10.14 -2.73
C GLY A 106 16.62 10.92 -2.99
N THR A 107 15.61 10.76 -2.14
CA THR A 107 14.36 11.52 -2.21
C THR A 107 14.27 12.57 -1.10
N LEU A 108 13.30 13.47 -1.17
CA LEU A 108 13.02 14.44 -0.11
C LEU A 108 12.63 13.79 1.22
N TYR A 109 12.15 12.54 1.19
CA TYR A 109 11.66 11.80 2.35
C TYR A 109 12.71 10.86 2.95
N VAL A 110 13.96 10.92 2.47
CA VAL A 110 15.05 10.10 3.02
C VAL A 110 15.16 10.26 4.54
N ASN A 111 15.35 9.15 5.25
CA ASN A 111 15.40 9.07 6.72
C ASN A 111 14.09 9.44 7.45
N GLU A 112 12.97 9.57 6.73
CA GLU A 112 11.64 9.73 7.34
C GLU A 112 10.88 8.41 7.29
N THR A 113 10.11 8.16 8.36
CA THR A 113 9.27 6.97 8.50
C THR A 113 7.82 7.39 8.74
N TYR A 114 6.91 6.81 7.97
CA TYR A 114 5.48 7.06 8.03
C TYR A 114 4.71 5.75 8.25
N GLN A 115 3.43 5.86 8.61
CA GLN A 115 2.55 4.70 8.75
C GLN A 115 1.36 4.82 7.82
N LEU A 116 1.07 3.75 7.08
CA LEU A 116 -0.15 3.57 6.30
C LEU A 116 -1.11 2.71 7.09
N GLN A 117 -2.38 3.11 7.13
CA GLN A 117 -3.49 2.26 7.53
C GLN A 117 -4.22 1.80 6.26
N VAL A 118 -4.41 0.49 6.14
CA VAL A 118 -5.17 -0.16 5.06
C VAL A 118 -6.39 -0.82 5.67
N ASP A 119 -7.59 -0.34 5.36
CA ASP A 119 -8.86 -0.93 5.77
C ASP A 119 -9.49 -1.69 4.60
N PHE A 120 -9.75 -2.98 4.79
CA PHE A 120 -10.33 -3.84 3.75
C PHE A 120 -11.86 -3.85 3.81
N PRO A 121 -12.54 -3.60 2.67
CA PRO A 121 -13.99 -3.74 2.60
C PRO A 121 -14.42 -5.21 2.62
N GLU A 122 -15.70 -5.44 2.91
CA GLU A 122 -16.33 -6.78 2.93
C GLU A 122 -16.13 -7.55 1.62
N HIS A 123 -16.19 -6.85 0.49
CA HIS A 123 -16.11 -7.42 -0.86
C HIS A 123 -14.73 -7.29 -1.50
N TYR A 124 -13.66 -7.09 -0.73
CA TYR A 124 -12.29 -7.11 -1.25
C TYR A 124 -11.99 -8.45 -1.97
N PRO A 125 -11.31 -8.47 -3.13
CA PRO A 125 -10.68 -7.35 -3.85
C PRO A 125 -11.56 -6.70 -4.92
N MET A 126 -12.87 -7.00 -4.97
CA MET A 126 -13.78 -6.37 -5.93
C MET A 126 -13.94 -4.88 -5.64
N GLU A 127 -13.90 -4.50 -4.37
CA GLU A 127 -13.80 -3.12 -3.92
C GLU A 127 -12.36 -2.83 -3.46
N ALA A 128 -11.86 -1.64 -3.82
CA ALA A 128 -10.54 -1.16 -3.41
C ALA A 128 -10.43 -1.11 -1.88
N PRO A 129 -9.25 -1.34 -1.27
CA PRO A 129 -9.06 -1.03 0.15
C PRO A 129 -9.05 0.49 0.37
N GLN A 130 -9.43 0.94 1.56
CA GLN A 130 -9.20 2.33 1.96
C GLN A 130 -7.78 2.46 2.50
N VAL A 131 -7.00 3.40 1.96
CA VAL A 131 -5.61 3.62 2.39
C VAL A 131 -5.41 5.07 2.78
N ILE A 132 -4.89 5.29 3.99
CA ILE A 132 -4.55 6.62 4.52
C ILE A 132 -3.18 6.60 5.20
N PHE A 133 -2.50 7.74 5.23
CA PHE A 133 -1.39 7.96 6.14
C PHE A 133 -1.93 8.26 7.54
N LEU A 134 -1.40 7.58 8.56
CA LEU A 134 -1.60 7.98 9.94
C LEU A 134 -0.74 9.19 10.27
N HIS A 135 -1.12 9.93 11.32
CA HIS A 135 -0.35 11.09 11.77
C HIS A 135 0.98 10.67 12.43
N PRO A 136 2.09 11.37 12.13
CA PRO A 136 2.20 12.48 11.18
C PRO A 136 2.20 12.01 9.71
N ALA A 137 1.37 12.63 8.87
CA ALA A 137 1.32 12.33 7.42
C ALA A 137 2.35 13.17 6.64
N PRO A 138 3.01 12.61 5.60
CA PRO A 138 4.01 13.32 4.80
C PRO A 138 3.43 14.60 4.19
N LEU A 139 4.25 15.65 4.12
CA LEU A 139 3.95 16.83 3.31
C LEU A 139 4.21 16.48 1.85
N HIS A 140 3.15 16.21 1.10
CA HIS A 140 3.24 15.82 -0.31
C HIS A 140 2.05 16.40 -1.11
N PRO A 141 2.23 16.83 -2.38
CA PRO A 141 1.16 17.42 -3.20
C PRO A 141 -0.08 16.54 -3.38
N HIS A 142 0.04 15.23 -3.14
CA HIS A 142 -1.05 14.25 -3.20
C HIS A 142 -1.46 13.68 -1.84
N VAL A 143 -0.99 14.26 -0.72
CA VAL A 143 -1.33 13.80 0.64
C VAL A 143 -1.90 14.94 1.46
N TYR A 144 -3.17 14.80 1.80
CA TYR A 144 -3.91 15.77 2.62
C TYR A 144 -3.48 15.71 4.08
N SER A 145 -3.71 16.78 4.83
CA SER A 145 -3.31 16.87 6.24
C SER A 145 -4.07 15.92 7.17
N ASN A 146 -5.21 15.38 6.72
CA ASN A 146 -5.93 14.30 7.39
C ASN A 146 -5.43 12.89 7.00
N GLY A 147 -4.38 12.80 6.16
CA GLY A 147 -3.79 11.53 5.73
C GLY A 147 -4.38 10.93 4.47
N HIS A 148 -5.44 11.51 3.90
CA HIS A 148 -6.02 11.01 2.65
C HIS A 148 -5.02 11.16 1.49
N ILE A 149 -5.02 10.20 0.58
CA ILE A 149 -4.07 10.09 -0.53
C ILE A 149 -4.83 10.25 -1.83
N CYS A 150 -4.45 11.22 -2.66
CA CYS A 150 -4.98 11.36 -4.02
C CYS A 150 -4.11 10.54 -4.98
N LEU A 151 -4.42 9.24 -5.10
CA LEU A 151 -3.78 8.31 -6.02
C LEU A 151 -4.86 7.45 -6.69
N ASP A 152 -4.95 7.52 -8.01
CA ASP A 152 -6.03 6.96 -8.83
C ASP A 152 -6.28 5.45 -8.60
N ILE A 153 -5.22 4.67 -8.35
CA ILE A 153 -5.31 3.22 -8.09
C ILE A 153 -6.07 2.89 -6.78
N LEU A 154 -6.25 3.86 -5.90
CA LEU A 154 -7.05 3.73 -4.67
C LEU A 154 -8.55 4.01 -4.92
N TYR A 155 -8.90 4.42 -6.14
CA TYR A 155 -10.23 4.82 -6.56
C TYR A 155 -10.58 4.18 -7.91
N ASP A 156 -10.67 4.98 -8.98
CA ASP A 156 -11.22 4.58 -10.27
C ASP A 156 -10.32 3.61 -11.06
N SER A 157 -9.01 3.65 -10.82
CA SER A 157 -8.04 2.76 -11.49
C SER A 157 -7.79 1.47 -10.71
N TRP A 158 -8.51 1.22 -9.61
CA TRP A 158 -8.38 -0.03 -8.86
C TRP A 158 -8.83 -1.22 -9.72
N SER A 159 -8.06 -2.30 -9.67
CA SER A 159 -8.42 -3.59 -10.24
C SER A 159 -8.26 -4.72 -9.23
N PRO A 160 -9.15 -5.74 -9.19
CA PRO A 160 -8.99 -6.90 -8.33
C PRO A 160 -7.68 -7.70 -8.53
N ALA A 161 -6.98 -7.46 -9.64
CA ALA A 161 -5.65 -8.02 -9.90
C ALA A 161 -4.52 -7.36 -9.08
N MET A 162 -4.76 -6.15 -8.55
CA MET A 162 -3.80 -5.42 -7.74
C MET A 162 -3.75 -5.97 -6.31
N THR A 163 -2.61 -5.79 -5.65
CA THR A 163 -2.33 -6.26 -4.28
C THR A 163 -1.94 -5.09 -3.38
N VAL A 164 -1.97 -5.30 -2.06
CA VAL A 164 -1.45 -4.33 -1.08
C VAL A 164 0.02 -4.00 -1.37
N SER A 165 0.83 -4.97 -1.81
CA SER A 165 2.23 -4.75 -2.16
C SER A 165 2.36 -3.79 -3.35
N SER A 166 1.52 -3.95 -4.38
CA SER A 166 1.50 -3.06 -5.54
C SER A 166 1.04 -1.63 -5.18
N ILE A 167 0.10 -1.50 -4.24
CA ILE A 167 -0.31 -0.19 -3.70
C ILE A 167 0.88 0.48 -3.00
N CYS A 168 1.58 -0.26 -2.15
CA CYS A 168 2.71 0.26 -1.40
C CYS A 168 3.83 0.74 -2.32
N ILE A 169 4.19 -0.05 -3.34
CA ILE A 169 5.17 0.36 -4.35
C ILE A 169 4.74 1.64 -5.07
N SER A 170 3.45 1.77 -5.40
CA SER A 170 2.91 2.96 -6.06
C SER A 170 2.98 4.20 -5.16
N ILE A 171 2.65 4.07 -3.87
CA ILE A 171 2.77 5.15 -2.89
C ILE A 171 4.23 5.57 -2.70
N LEU A 172 5.16 4.61 -2.60
CA LEU A 172 6.59 4.93 -2.47
C LEU A 172 7.11 5.64 -3.72
N SER A 173 6.66 5.21 -4.92
CA SER A 173 7.01 5.86 -6.19
C SER A 173 6.49 7.28 -6.25
N MET A 174 5.23 7.49 -5.85
CA MET A 174 4.60 8.82 -5.74
C MET A 174 5.41 9.75 -4.83
N LEU A 175 5.78 9.29 -3.62
CA LEU A 175 6.63 10.06 -2.70
C LEU A 175 8.00 10.35 -3.33
N SER A 176 8.59 9.36 -4.00
CA SER A 176 9.94 9.47 -4.58
C SER A 176 10.03 10.45 -5.74
N SER A 177 8.93 10.65 -6.49
CA SER A 177 8.89 11.59 -7.61
C SER A 177 8.69 13.06 -7.22
N SER A 178 8.46 13.35 -5.94
CA SER A 178 8.17 14.71 -5.48
C SER A 178 9.39 15.61 -5.51
N THR A 179 9.22 16.84 -6.01
CA THR A 179 10.27 17.87 -6.06
C THR A 179 10.17 18.89 -4.93
N ALA A 180 9.06 18.92 -4.18
CA ALA A 180 8.86 19.83 -3.04
C ALA A 180 7.93 19.23 -1.96
N LYS A 181 8.23 19.52 -0.68
CA LYS A 181 7.37 19.16 0.46
C LYS A 181 6.28 20.22 0.66
N GLN A 182 5.14 20.02 0.02
CA GLN A 182 3.97 20.90 0.13
C GLN A 182 2.68 20.08 0.24
N ARG A 183 1.59 20.69 0.72
CA ARG A 183 0.25 20.08 0.71
C ARG A 183 -0.43 20.31 -0.65
N PRO A 184 -1.48 19.54 -0.98
CA PRO A 184 -2.36 19.88 -2.09
C PRO A 184 -2.91 21.31 -1.94
N GLU A 185 -3.09 22.05 -3.04
CA GLU A 185 -3.56 23.44 -3.01
C GLU A 185 -4.94 23.58 -2.35
N ASP A 186 -5.79 22.57 -2.48
CA ASP A 186 -7.14 22.56 -1.93
C ASP A 186 -7.25 21.86 -0.58
N ASN A 187 -6.13 21.64 0.12
CA ASN A 187 -6.05 20.88 1.37
C ASN A 187 -7.10 21.30 2.40
N ASP A 188 -7.17 22.58 2.74
CA ASP A 188 -8.04 23.07 3.81
C ASP A 188 -9.52 22.93 3.46
N ARG A 189 -9.85 23.19 2.19
CA ARG A 189 -11.20 23.00 1.65
C ARG A 189 -11.61 21.54 1.71
N TYR A 190 -10.75 20.64 1.25
CA TYR A 190 -10.98 19.21 1.24
C TYR A 190 -11.19 18.66 2.66
N VAL A 191 -10.24 18.94 3.57
CA VAL A 191 -10.27 18.41 4.95
C VAL A 191 -11.49 18.93 5.72
N LYS A 192 -11.89 20.20 5.50
CA LYS A 192 -13.11 20.76 6.08
C LYS A 192 -14.36 20.03 5.59
N ASN A 193 -14.41 19.62 4.32
CA ASN A 193 -15.53 18.87 3.77
C ASN A 193 -15.59 17.42 4.28
N CYS A 194 -14.45 16.79 4.54
CA CYS A 194 -14.38 15.44 5.11
C CYS A 194 -14.81 15.38 6.59
N ARG A 195 -14.58 16.46 7.36
CA ARG A 195 -15.02 16.57 8.77
C ARG A 195 -16.53 16.41 8.97
N ASN A 196 -17.31 16.50 7.90
CA ASN A 196 -18.75 16.24 7.91
C ASN A 196 -19.10 14.74 7.81
N GLY A 197 -18.17 13.84 8.15
CA GLY A 197 -18.43 12.40 8.32
C GLY A 197 -18.31 11.54 7.07
N ARG A 198 -17.66 12.02 6.00
CA ARG A 198 -17.51 11.25 4.74
C ARG A 198 -16.22 10.45 4.74
N SER A 199 -16.30 9.17 4.38
CA SER A 199 -15.11 8.35 4.08
C SER A 199 -14.35 8.98 2.91
N PRO A 200 -13.00 8.87 2.85
CA PRO A 200 -12.23 9.29 1.67
C PRO A 200 -12.79 8.75 0.36
N LYS A 201 -13.38 7.55 0.37
CA LYS A 201 -14.01 6.92 -0.81
C LYS A 201 -15.29 7.60 -1.29
N GLU A 202 -15.96 8.35 -0.44
CA GLU A 202 -17.20 9.09 -0.78
C GLU A 202 -16.89 10.50 -1.32
N THR A 203 -15.61 10.86 -1.41
CA THR A 203 -15.19 12.17 -1.88
C THR A 203 -14.91 12.13 -3.38
N ARG A 204 -15.63 12.94 -4.17
CA ARG A 204 -15.36 13.11 -5.60
C ARG A 204 -14.05 13.88 -5.76
N TRP A 205 -13.00 13.18 -6.18
CA TRP A 205 -11.70 13.75 -6.46
C TRP A 205 -11.74 14.57 -7.75
N TRP A 206 -11.16 15.77 -7.71
CA TRP A 206 -10.88 16.55 -8.91
C TRP A 206 -9.39 16.42 -9.17
N PHE A 207 -9.02 15.48 -10.05
CA PHE A 207 -7.64 15.33 -10.49
C PHE A 207 -7.28 16.57 -11.32
N HIS A 208 -6.42 17.42 -10.76
CA HIS A 208 -5.80 18.49 -11.52
C HIS A 208 -4.55 17.91 -12.21
N ASP A 209 -4.76 17.16 -13.29
CA ASP A 209 -3.66 16.73 -14.18
C ASP A 209 -3.87 17.33 -15.56
N ASP A 210 -3.72 18.65 -15.62
CA ASP A 210 -3.69 19.41 -16.87
C ASP A 210 -2.33 20.09 -16.98
N LYS A 211 -1.34 19.36 -17.50
CA LYS A 211 -0.38 19.81 -18.55
C LYS A 211 0.78 18.82 -18.72
N VAL A 212 0.66 18.02 -19.78
CA VAL A 212 1.81 17.67 -20.64
C VAL A 212 2.05 18.78 -21.66
#